data_AF-A0A2N5P3W0-F1
#
_entry.id   AF-A0A2N5P3W0-F1
#
_cell.length_a   1.000
_cell.length_b   1.000
_cell.length_c   1.000
_cell.angle_alpha   90.00
_cell.angle_beta   90.00
_cell.angle_gamma   90.00
#
_symmetry.space_group_name_H-M   'P 1'
#
loop_
_entity.id
_entity.type
_entity.pdbx_description
1 polymer ?
#
loop_
_entity_poly.entity_id
_entity_poly.type
_entity_poly.pdbx_seq_one_letter_code
_entity_poly.pdbx_strand_id
1 'polypeptide(L)'
;MKTAAELRQLVTRIDHRSYPAYKDTKGMYQFPGYLLSIDHVQGDPFASPSRVSIQVKGKIAGFPEQLYQTKWQKTALEDALIRQFGQCCEKFGFKAKGSGKSGMISISRCGQEVLERSAAQIDEKTGDIHIRLEVGFPANGRTINAREWIRIFFEFLPECVEKALYYKNCDAKRLQKISDLAEDQQALRDILPKLGLCAFVANGSILPRESGVSARPMKSAVCFRSPEEMEVEITLPHRGVIRGMGIRKGITLIVGGGYHGKSTLLKALEFGVYNHIAGDGREYVITDSTAVKLRAEDGRSIKKTDISMFINDLPNGKDTTHFYTEDASGSTSQAANVVEAMEAKAGVMLIDEDTSATNFMIRDELMQRVIHRDMEPITPFIERIRELYEEEGISTVIVAGSSGAYFHIADCIVQMDRYMPKDITQTAKKEAEQFPQLSGPKEKAKKPDFARKPQQGREWKGNDRIKMKTLGKEAISINRETIDLRYVEQITDSEQVTALGYCVKYAQRHLLDGTRTLQEVVAMLEEKIEKESLAALCESTSSVASLARPRTQEIFACFDRYRGLKL
;
A
#
# COMPACT_ATOMS: atom_id res chain seq x y z
N MET A 1 14.11 32.21 -18.84
CA MET A 1 13.70 31.74 -17.49
C MET A 1 13.55 32.98 -16.62
N LYS A 2 12.43 33.13 -15.88
CA LYS A 2 12.21 34.32 -15.05
C LYS A 2 13.09 34.26 -13.80
N THR A 3 13.45 35.41 -13.23
CA THR A 3 14.28 35.49 -12.02
C THR A 3 13.42 35.62 -10.75
N ALA A 4 13.99 35.27 -9.60
CA ALA A 4 13.37 35.53 -8.30
C ALA A 4 13.07 37.04 -8.08
N ALA A 5 13.89 37.95 -8.62
CA ALA A 5 13.65 39.39 -8.53
C ALA A 5 12.40 39.83 -9.32
N GLU A 6 12.21 39.28 -10.53
CA GLU A 6 11.00 39.52 -11.32
C GLU A 6 9.74 39.01 -10.63
N LEU A 7 9.80 37.84 -9.99
CA LEU A 7 8.68 37.30 -9.18
C LEU A 7 8.36 38.20 -7.99
N ARG A 8 9.38 38.69 -7.28
CA ARG A 8 9.20 39.62 -6.16
C ARG A 8 8.50 40.90 -6.63
N GLN A 9 8.99 41.51 -7.71
CA GLN A 9 8.38 42.71 -8.29
C GLN A 9 6.95 42.48 -8.76
N LEU A 10 6.65 41.32 -9.36
CA LEU A 10 5.30 40.95 -9.75
C LEU A 10 4.36 40.90 -8.53
N VAL A 11 4.76 40.18 -7.47
CA VAL A 11 3.94 40.00 -6.27
C VAL A 11 3.72 41.33 -5.55
N THR A 12 4.72 42.20 -5.47
CA THR A 12 4.56 43.56 -4.91
C THR A 12 3.60 44.42 -5.73
N ARG A 13 3.59 44.32 -7.07
CA ARG A 13 2.67 45.09 -7.93
C ARG A 13 1.21 44.67 -7.82
N ILE A 14 0.96 43.41 -7.46
CA ILE A 14 -0.39 42.86 -7.28
C ILE A 14 -0.84 42.90 -5.81
N ASP A 15 -0.07 43.51 -4.92
CA ASP A 15 -0.46 43.65 -3.51
C ASP A 15 -1.80 44.37 -3.38
N HIS A 16 -2.62 43.95 -2.42
CA HIS A 16 -3.99 44.41 -2.20
C HIS A 16 -4.98 44.25 -3.38
N ARG A 17 -4.57 43.69 -4.53
CA ARG A 17 -5.50 43.34 -5.61
C ARG A 17 -6.36 42.13 -5.24
N SER A 18 -7.37 41.86 -6.05
CA SER A 18 -8.20 40.66 -5.89
C SER A 18 -7.36 39.39 -6.03
N TYR A 19 -7.71 38.38 -5.21
CA TYR A 19 -6.99 37.11 -5.14
C TYR A 19 -6.68 36.42 -6.48
N PRO A 20 -7.57 36.45 -7.50
CA PRO A 20 -7.28 35.86 -8.81
C PRO A 20 -6.04 36.41 -9.50
N ALA A 21 -5.55 37.61 -9.15
CA ALA A 21 -4.32 38.18 -9.70
C ALA A 21 -3.07 37.34 -9.37
N TYR A 22 -3.11 36.46 -8.36
CA TYR A 22 -2.03 35.49 -8.13
C TYR A 22 -1.82 34.56 -9.32
N LYS A 23 -2.80 34.36 -10.22
CA LYS A 23 -2.63 33.52 -11.41
C LYS A 23 -1.48 33.99 -12.31
N ASP A 24 -1.16 35.28 -12.27
CA ASP A 24 -0.04 35.86 -13.02
C ASP A 24 1.32 35.35 -12.52
N THR A 25 1.38 34.85 -11.28
CA THR A 25 2.59 34.25 -10.70
C THR A 25 2.90 32.86 -11.25
N LYS A 26 1.98 32.21 -11.97
CA LYS A 26 2.22 30.88 -12.56
C LYS A 26 3.46 30.88 -13.44
N GLY A 27 4.33 29.87 -13.28
CA GLY A 27 5.54 29.71 -14.08
C GLY A 27 6.76 29.30 -13.25
N MET A 28 7.92 29.27 -13.91
CA MET A 28 9.20 28.85 -13.33
C MET A 28 10.13 30.03 -13.11
N TYR A 29 10.77 30.08 -11.93
CA TYR A 29 11.59 31.18 -11.45
C TYR A 29 12.89 30.69 -10.84
N GLN A 30 14.01 31.18 -11.36
CA GLN A 30 15.33 30.84 -10.84
C GLN A 30 15.57 31.56 -9.51
N PHE A 31 15.72 30.79 -8.44
CA PHE A 31 16.19 31.23 -7.13
C PHE A 31 17.68 30.90 -6.97
N PRO A 32 18.38 31.48 -5.99
CA PRO A 32 19.73 31.04 -5.65
C PRO A 32 19.74 29.56 -5.26
N GLY A 33 20.40 28.71 -6.06
CA GLY A 33 20.59 27.28 -5.78
C GLY A 33 19.47 26.34 -6.26
N TYR A 34 18.28 26.84 -6.58
CA TYR A 34 17.16 26.00 -7.00
C TYR A 34 16.19 26.72 -7.96
N LEU A 35 15.36 25.94 -8.65
CA LEU A 35 14.29 26.43 -9.51
C LEU A 35 12.95 26.25 -8.79
N LEU A 36 12.20 27.34 -8.64
CA LEU A 36 10.85 27.34 -8.09
C LEU A 36 9.85 27.29 -9.26
N SER A 37 8.90 26.36 -9.23
CA SER A 37 7.75 26.36 -10.15
C SER A 37 6.46 26.56 -9.38
N ILE A 38 5.64 27.52 -9.82
CA ILE A 38 4.26 27.70 -9.37
C ILE A 38 3.37 27.01 -10.40
N ASP A 39 2.98 25.78 -10.09
CA ASP A 39 2.33 24.86 -11.04
C ASP A 39 0.83 25.12 -11.16
N HIS A 40 0.18 25.39 -10.02
CA HIS A 40 -1.23 25.71 -9.95
C HIS A 40 -1.48 26.71 -8.83
N VAL A 41 -2.24 27.77 -9.12
CA VAL A 41 -2.64 28.79 -8.16
C VAL A 41 -4.08 28.55 -7.74
N GLN A 42 -4.32 28.46 -6.43
CA GLN A 42 -5.66 28.29 -5.87
C GLN A 42 -6.59 29.44 -6.28
N GLY A 43 -7.87 29.15 -6.56
CA GLY A 43 -8.82 30.15 -7.05
C GLY A 43 -9.30 31.14 -5.99
N ASP A 44 -9.22 30.76 -4.72
CA ASP A 44 -9.69 31.52 -3.56
C ASP A 44 -8.89 31.08 -2.30
N PRO A 45 -8.71 31.93 -1.27
CA PRO A 45 -7.94 31.60 -0.07
C PRO A 45 -8.45 30.38 0.72
N PHE A 46 -9.72 30.01 0.55
CA PHE A 46 -10.35 28.88 1.24
C PHE A 46 -10.35 27.58 0.41
N ALA A 47 -9.93 27.65 -0.86
CA ALA A 47 -9.88 26.49 -1.76
C ALA A 47 -8.74 25.50 -1.40
N SER A 48 -8.60 24.43 -2.17
CA SER A 48 -7.38 23.60 -2.11
C SER A 48 -6.16 24.48 -2.42
N PRO A 49 -5.05 24.33 -1.66
CA PRO A 49 -3.92 25.23 -1.78
C PRO A 49 -3.24 25.15 -3.15
N SER A 50 -2.37 26.13 -3.41
CA SER A 50 -1.59 26.23 -4.63
C SER A 50 -0.54 25.12 -4.65
N ARG A 51 -0.29 24.55 -5.82
CA ARG A 51 0.75 23.52 -6.02
C ARG A 51 2.02 24.19 -6.50
N VAL A 52 3.10 23.84 -5.85
CA VAL A 52 4.44 24.38 -6.08
C VAL A 52 5.41 23.22 -6.15
N SER A 53 6.44 23.38 -6.97
CA SER A 53 7.55 22.44 -7.01
C SER A 53 8.90 23.15 -6.94
N ILE A 54 9.87 22.45 -6.40
CA ILE A 54 11.24 22.90 -6.21
C ILE A 54 12.16 21.89 -6.88
N GLN A 55 13.04 22.37 -7.76
CA GLN A 55 14.06 21.54 -8.39
C GLN A 55 15.45 22.01 -7.98
N VAL A 56 16.23 21.12 -7.38
CA VAL A 56 17.62 21.35 -7.01
C VAL A 56 18.50 20.51 -7.92
N LYS A 57 19.50 21.14 -8.54
CA LYS A 57 20.46 20.40 -9.38
C LYS A 57 21.30 19.46 -8.54
N GLY A 58 21.56 18.25 -9.03
CA GLY A 58 22.29 17.23 -8.26
C GLY A 58 23.68 17.67 -7.84
N LYS A 59 24.38 18.44 -8.69
CA LYS A 59 25.67 19.07 -8.34
C LYS A 59 25.59 20.01 -7.13
N ILE A 60 24.45 20.67 -6.91
CA ILE A 60 24.21 21.58 -5.78
C ILE A 60 23.70 20.78 -4.58
N ALA A 61 22.79 19.84 -4.80
CA ALA A 61 22.25 18.97 -3.78
C ALA A 61 23.36 18.14 -3.10
N GLY A 62 24.29 17.60 -3.91
CA GLY A 62 25.51 16.95 -3.43
C GLY A 62 25.30 15.62 -2.72
N PHE A 63 24.15 14.95 -2.92
CA PHE A 63 23.92 13.62 -2.36
C PHE A 63 24.79 12.59 -3.07
N PRO A 64 25.53 11.74 -2.33
CA PRO A 64 26.32 10.67 -2.93
C PRO A 64 25.45 9.67 -3.68
N GLU A 65 25.92 9.23 -4.86
CA GLU A 65 25.21 8.28 -5.74
C GLU A 65 24.89 6.96 -5.04
N GLN A 66 25.74 6.54 -4.09
CA GLN A 66 25.54 5.33 -3.29
C GLN A 66 24.23 5.36 -2.47
N LEU A 67 23.61 6.53 -2.27
CA LEU A 67 22.34 6.66 -1.56
C LEU A 67 21.11 6.47 -2.47
N TYR A 68 21.29 6.37 -3.79
CA TYR A 68 20.20 6.24 -4.76
C TYR A 68 20.55 5.38 -5.99
N GLN A 69 21.62 4.60 -5.93
CA GLN A 69 22.06 3.70 -7.01
C GLN A 69 21.06 2.55 -7.28
N THR A 70 20.38 2.06 -6.25
CA THR A 70 19.33 1.05 -6.36
C THR A 70 17.97 1.65 -6.07
N LYS A 71 16.91 0.99 -6.56
CA LYS A 71 15.53 1.41 -6.36
C LYS A 71 15.16 1.61 -4.89
N TRP A 72 15.48 0.65 -4.02
CA TRP A 72 15.13 0.71 -2.60
C TRP A 72 15.93 1.79 -1.84
N GLN A 73 17.19 2.02 -2.18
CA GLN A 73 17.97 3.13 -1.60
C GLN A 73 17.40 4.47 -2.03
N LYS A 74 17.12 4.62 -3.33
CA LYS A 74 16.50 5.82 -3.89
C LYS A 74 15.16 6.12 -3.20
N THR A 75 14.26 5.13 -3.10
CA THR A 75 12.97 5.30 -2.43
C THR A 75 13.15 5.67 -0.95
N ALA A 76 14.11 5.06 -0.25
CA ALA A 76 14.38 5.39 1.14
C ALA A 76 14.97 6.80 1.32
N LEU A 77 15.82 7.25 0.39
CA LEU A 77 16.33 8.62 0.38
C LEU A 77 15.22 9.63 0.06
N GLU A 78 14.38 9.38 -0.94
CA GLU A 78 13.21 10.20 -1.27
C GLU A 78 12.27 10.34 -0.07
N ASP A 79 11.94 9.23 0.61
CA ASP A 79 11.13 9.22 1.84
C ASP A 79 11.81 10.05 2.95
N ALA A 80 13.11 9.90 3.16
CA ALA A 80 13.87 10.66 4.14
C ALA A 80 13.87 12.17 3.84
N LEU A 81 13.95 12.57 2.56
CA LEU A 81 13.88 13.95 2.12
C LEU A 81 12.49 14.55 2.34
N ILE A 82 11.42 13.79 2.05
CA ILE A 82 10.04 14.22 2.33
C ILE A 82 9.87 14.51 3.82
N ARG A 83 10.30 13.58 4.68
CA ARG A 83 10.22 13.75 6.14
C ARG A 83 11.03 14.95 6.62
N GLN A 84 12.27 15.09 6.17
CA GLN A 84 13.15 16.19 6.58
C GLN A 84 12.63 17.54 6.10
N PHE A 85 12.19 17.63 4.85
CA PHE A 85 11.61 18.85 4.29
C PHE A 85 10.29 19.21 4.99
N GLY A 86 9.43 18.23 5.26
CA GLY A 86 8.21 18.39 6.03
C GLY A 86 8.46 18.96 7.43
N GLN A 87 9.40 18.38 8.18
CA GLN A 87 9.81 18.89 9.50
C GLN A 87 10.36 20.31 9.45
N CYS A 88 11.06 20.69 8.38
CA CYS A 88 11.51 22.07 8.19
C CYS A 88 10.31 23.00 7.96
N CYS A 89 9.37 22.63 7.08
CA CYS A 89 8.17 23.40 6.78
C CYS A 89 7.24 23.56 7.99
N GLU A 90 7.12 22.55 8.86
CA GLU A 90 6.31 22.62 10.08
C GLU A 90 6.74 23.74 11.02
N LYS A 91 8.04 24.08 11.07
CA LYS A 91 8.56 25.22 11.86
C LYS A 91 8.03 26.57 11.36
N PHE A 92 7.56 26.63 10.12
CA PHE A 92 7.05 27.85 9.47
C PHE A 92 5.55 27.81 9.16
N GLY A 93 4.92 26.64 9.29
CA GLY A 93 3.50 26.46 9.04
C GLY A 93 2.66 27.47 9.80
N PHE A 94 1.80 28.19 9.08
CA PHE A 94 0.91 29.22 9.61
C PHE A 94 1.60 30.41 10.32
N LYS A 95 2.93 30.53 10.26
CA LYS A 95 3.63 31.75 10.72
C LYS A 95 3.33 32.95 9.84
N ALA A 96 3.03 32.71 8.56
CA ALA A 96 2.48 33.69 7.66
C ALA A 96 0.97 33.82 7.90
N LYS A 97 0.49 35.02 8.26
CA LYS A 97 -0.91 35.23 8.66
C LYS A 97 -1.80 35.59 7.46
N GLY A 98 -3.06 35.20 7.54
CA GLY A 98 -4.08 35.59 6.57
C GLY A 98 -5.37 34.79 6.74
N SER A 99 -6.27 34.92 5.77
CA SER A 99 -7.57 34.23 5.73
C SER A 99 -7.47 32.82 5.12
N GLY A 100 -8.37 31.93 5.52
CA GLY A 100 -8.46 30.57 4.96
C GLY A 100 -7.20 29.75 5.23
N LYS A 101 -6.60 29.20 4.17
CA LYS A 101 -5.39 28.38 4.26
C LYS A 101 -4.08 29.17 4.17
N SER A 102 -4.14 30.50 4.30
CA SER A 102 -2.97 31.38 4.22
C SER A 102 -1.82 30.89 5.11
N GLY A 103 -0.61 30.84 4.55
CA GLY A 103 0.60 30.46 5.29
C GLY A 103 0.76 28.98 5.55
N MET A 104 -0.15 28.14 5.07
CA MET A 104 0.04 26.70 5.08
C MET A 104 1.15 26.32 4.10
N ILE A 105 2.10 25.51 4.56
CA ILE A 105 3.15 24.89 3.74
C ILE A 105 3.10 23.41 4.08
N SER A 106 2.71 22.57 3.13
CA SER A 106 2.56 21.13 3.38
C SER A 106 3.14 20.32 2.23
N ILE A 107 3.77 19.21 2.59
CA ILE A 107 4.22 18.16 1.69
C ILE A 107 3.47 16.86 2.05
N SER A 108 3.59 15.85 1.20
CA SER A 108 3.17 14.47 1.51
C SER A 108 3.64 14.04 2.91
N ARG A 109 2.80 13.26 3.60
CA ARG A 109 3.03 12.82 4.98
C ARG A 109 3.31 11.33 5.02
N CYS A 110 4.56 10.97 5.22
CA CYS A 110 4.97 9.57 5.26
C CYS A 110 4.54 8.87 6.56
N GLY A 111 4.01 7.65 6.44
CA GLY A 111 3.69 6.74 7.55
C GLY A 111 4.92 6.06 8.14
N GLN A 112 4.76 4.86 8.70
CA GLN A 112 5.90 4.05 9.17
C GLN A 112 6.57 3.29 8.02
N GLU A 113 5.78 3.01 6.99
CA GLU A 113 6.18 2.32 5.77
C GLU A 113 6.89 3.29 4.82
N VAL A 114 7.91 2.79 4.13
CA VAL A 114 8.72 3.52 3.15
C VAL A 114 8.16 3.24 1.76
N LEU A 115 7.56 4.26 1.13
CA LEU A 115 6.87 4.16 -0.15
C LEU A 115 7.46 5.14 -1.17
N GLU A 116 7.53 4.73 -2.44
CA GLU A 116 7.78 5.64 -3.56
C GLU A 116 6.63 6.66 -3.64
N ARG A 117 6.95 7.95 -3.72
CA ARG A 117 5.97 9.02 -3.72
C ARG A 117 6.25 10.05 -4.80
N SER A 118 5.18 10.64 -5.37
CA SER A 118 5.33 11.77 -6.29
C SER A 118 5.83 13.05 -5.60
N ALA A 119 5.86 13.10 -4.28
CA ALA A 119 6.27 14.28 -3.52
C ALA A 119 7.79 14.55 -3.55
N ALA A 120 8.61 13.52 -3.74
CA ALA A 120 10.05 13.65 -3.95
C ALA A 120 10.49 12.69 -5.04
N GLN A 121 11.27 13.18 -6.00
CA GLN A 121 11.86 12.36 -7.05
C GLN A 121 13.32 12.73 -7.23
N ILE A 122 14.18 11.72 -7.26
CA ILE A 122 15.60 11.86 -7.60
C ILE A 122 15.82 11.30 -9.00
N ASP A 123 16.45 12.09 -9.85
CA ASP A 123 16.93 11.61 -11.14
C ASP A 123 18.22 10.81 -10.93
N GLU A 124 18.20 9.52 -11.27
CA GLU A 124 19.31 8.59 -11.02
C GLU A 124 20.59 8.98 -11.78
N LYS A 125 20.47 9.66 -12.92
CA LYS A 125 21.62 9.98 -13.78
C LYS A 125 22.29 11.28 -13.37
N THR A 126 21.52 12.24 -12.88
CA THR A 126 21.98 13.60 -12.61
C THR A 126 22.04 13.94 -11.12
N GLY A 127 21.35 13.17 -10.28
CA GLY A 127 21.11 13.47 -8.88
C GLY A 127 20.17 14.66 -8.66
N ASP A 128 19.49 15.16 -9.71
CA ASP A 128 18.54 16.27 -9.61
C ASP A 128 17.39 15.86 -8.68
N ILE A 129 17.07 16.72 -7.71
CA ILE A 129 16.00 16.49 -6.73
C ILE A 129 14.80 17.34 -7.09
N HIS A 130 13.63 16.72 -7.14
CA HIS A 130 12.36 17.40 -7.38
C HIS A 130 11.40 17.18 -6.22
N ILE A 131 11.08 18.26 -5.50
CA ILE A 131 10.12 18.26 -4.39
C ILE A 131 8.81 18.92 -4.83
N ARG A 132 7.67 18.29 -4.55
CA ARG A 132 6.33 18.85 -4.77
C ARG A 132 5.64 19.12 -3.45
N LEU A 133 5.04 20.30 -3.32
CA LEU A 133 4.39 20.76 -2.11
C LEU A 133 3.14 21.59 -2.42
N GLU A 134 2.33 21.78 -1.39
CA GLU A 134 1.17 22.65 -1.40
C GLU A 134 1.42 23.86 -0.51
N VAL A 135 1.11 25.06 -1.02
CA VAL A 135 1.29 26.33 -0.33
C VAL A 135 -0.01 27.11 -0.38
N GLY A 136 -0.54 27.48 0.78
CA GLY A 136 -1.69 28.36 0.88
C GLY A 136 -1.30 29.82 0.69
N PHE A 137 -1.59 30.38 -0.47
CA PHE A 137 -1.17 31.74 -0.82
C PHE A 137 -1.88 32.78 0.07
N PRO A 138 -1.13 33.65 0.78
CA PRO A 138 -1.70 34.56 1.77
C PRO A 138 -2.70 35.57 1.20
N ALA A 139 -3.75 35.85 1.98
CA ALA A 139 -4.73 36.88 1.69
C ALA A 139 -5.28 37.54 2.96
N ASN A 140 -5.77 38.76 2.83
CA ASN A 140 -6.61 39.43 3.82
C ASN A 140 -8.04 39.51 3.27
N GLY A 141 -8.92 38.64 3.76
CA GLY A 141 -10.21 38.39 3.12
C GLY A 141 -9.99 37.76 1.73
N ARG A 142 -10.27 38.51 0.66
CA ARG A 142 -10.01 38.11 -0.74
C ARG A 142 -9.03 39.05 -1.46
N THR A 143 -8.27 39.83 -0.70
CA THR A 143 -7.21 40.69 -1.23
C THR A 143 -5.85 40.04 -0.99
N ILE A 144 -4.96 40.16 -1.96
CA ILE A 144 -3.59 39.62 -1.91
C ILE A 144 -2.84 40.25 -0.73
N ASN A 145 -2.07 39.43 -0.02
CA ASN A 145 -1.11 39.87 0.99
C ASN A 145 0.31 39.54 0.51
N ALA A 146 0.90 40.47 -0.25
CA ALA A 146 2.21 40.29 -0.85
C ALA A 146 3.32 40.13 0.20
N ARG A 147 3.22 40.85 1.32
CA ARG A 147 4.20 40.78 2.41
C ARG A 147 4.36 39.36 2.94
N GLU A 148 3.24 38.73 3.32
CA GLU A 148 3.29 37.37 3.86
C GLU A 148 3.64 36.33 2.78
N TRP A 149 3.22 36.56 1.53
CA TRP A 149 3.64 35.73 0.40
C TRP A 149 5.17 35.78 0.21
N ILE A 150 5.76 36.98 0.24
CA ILE A 150 7.21 37.17 0.11
C ILE A 150 7.95 36.44 1.24
N ARG A 151 7.46 36.51 2.49
CA ARG A 151 8.07 35.78 3.62
C ARG A 151 8.09 34.26 3.36
N ILE A 152 6.99 33.68 2.86
CA ILE A 152 6.95 32.25 2.54
C ILE A 152 8.00 31.88 1.49
N PHE A 153 8.02 32.58 0.35
CA PHE A 153 8.82 32.16 -0.80
C PHE A 153 10.26 32.64 -0.79
N PHE A 154 10.57 33.73 -0.08
CA PHE A 154 11.91 34.32 -0.06
C PHE A 154 12.62 34.25 1.30
N GLU A 155 11.94 33.83 2.36
CA GLU A 155 12.57 33.62 3.68
C GLU A 155 12.43 32.15 4.11
N PHE A 156 11.20 31.65 4.19
CA PHE A 156 10.95 30.31 4.77
C PHE A 156 11.36 29.16 3.84
N LEU A 157 10.88 29.17 2.59
CA LEU A 157 11.19 28.09 1.63
C LEU A 157 12.70 27.99 1.32
N PRO A 158 13.45 29.08 1.08
CA PRO A 158 14.89 28.99 0.90
C PRO A 158 15.60 28.31 2.07
N GLU A 159 15.21 28.64 3.31
CA GLU A 159 15.77 27.99 4.50
C GLU A 159 15.46 26.49 4.55
N CYS A 160 14.22 26.09 4.23
CA CYS A 160 13.84 24.68 4.12
C CYS A 160 14.66 23.96 3.04
N VAL A 161 14.82 24.55 1.85
CA VAL A 161 15.60 23.97 0.75
C VAL A 161 17.05 23.76 1.17
N GLU A 162 17.68 24.79 1.72
CA GLU A 162 19.08 24.71 2.13
C GLU A 162 19.30 23.65 3.23
N LYS A 163 18.42 23.58 4.23
CA LYS A 163 18.55 22.63 5.35
C LYS A 163 18.19 21.20 4.97
N ALA A 164 17.24 21.00 4.07
CA ALA A 164 16.70 19.67 3.78
C ALA A 164 17.24 19.04 2.50
N LEU A 165 17.61 19.84 1.49
CA LEU A 165 17.92 19.37 0.14
C LEU A 165 19.37 19.56 -0.26
N TYR A 166 20.24 20.05 0.64
CA TYR A 166 21.70 20.06 0.45
C TYR A 166 22.35 19.07 1.41
N TYR A 167 23.05 18.07 0.87
CA TYR A 167 23.65 16.98 1.62
C TYR A 167 24.61 17.46 2.70
N LYS A 168 25.39 18.52 2.43
CA LYS A 168 26.32 19.14 3.40
C LYS A 168 25.64 19.62 4.70
N ASN A 169 24.33 19.89 4.66
CA ASN A 169 23.53 20.35 5.79
C ASN A 169 22.71 19.22 6.42
N CYS A 170 22.79 18.01 5.87
CA CYS A 170 22.09 16.83 6.35
C CYS A 170 22.99 15.98 7.26
N ASP A 171 22.37 15.16 8.10
CA ASP A 171 23.10 14.14 8.86
C ASP A 171 23.49 12.97 7.93
N ALA A 172 24.72 13.01 7.43
CA ALA A 172 25.28 11.98 6.55
C ALA A 172 25.23 10.58 7.16
N LYS A 173 25.47 10.42 8.46
CA LYS A 173 25.44 9.12 9.13
C LYS A 173 24.02 8.57 9.20
N ARG A 174 23.03 9.44 9.49
CA ARG A 174 21.62 9.06 9.48
C ARG A 174 21.17 8.61 8.08
N LEU A 175 21.54 9.35 7.04
CA LEU A 175 21.17 9.00 5.66
C LEU A 175 21.82 7.70 5.21
N GLN A 176 23.09 7.45 5.57
CA GLN A 176 23.74 6.18 5.29
C GLN A 176 22.99 5.02 5.96
N LYS A 177 22.66 5.12 7.26
CA LYS A 177 21.89 4.08 7.95
C LYS A 177 20.52 3.80 7.33
N ILE A 178 19.87 4.82 6.76
CA ILE A 178 18.60 4.65 6.04
C ILE A 178 18.82 3.85 4.74
N SER A 179 19.88 4.17 4.00
CA SER A 179 20.29 3.44 2.80
C SER A 179 20.64 1.98 3.12
N ASP A 180 21.47 1.77 4.15
CA ASP A 180 21.90 0.44 4.61
C ASP A 180 20.70 -0.42 5.02
N LEU A 181 19.76 0.15 5.78
CA LEU A 181 18.53 -0.53 6.18
C LEU A 181 17.64 -0.89 4.98
N ALA A 182 17.61 -0.05 3.94
CA ALA A 182 16.84 -0.34 2.73
C ALA A 182 17.45 -1.52 1.96
N GLU A 183 18.78 -1.57 1.84
CA GLU A 183 19.50 -2.72 1.26
C GLU A 183 19.30 -3.99 2.08
N ASP A 184 19.43 -3.91 3.41
CA ASP A 184 19.24 -5.04 4.31
C ASP A 184 17.82 -5.62 4.22
N GLN A 185 16.79 -4.78 4.20
CA GLN A 185 15.40 -5.22 4.04
C GLN A 185 15.15 -5.88 2.68
N GLN A 186 15.75 -5.35 1.61
CA GLN A 186 15.65 -5.96 0.29
C GLN A 186 16.41 -7.29 0.22
N ALA A 187 17.63 -7.35 0.74
CA ALA A 187 18.43 -8.58 0.78
C ALA A 187 17.71 -9.69 1.58
N LEU A 188 17.08 -9.32 2.69
CA LEU A 188 16.25 -10.22 3.48
C LEU A 188 15.05 -10.73 2.68
N ARG A 189 14.39 -9.87 1.90
CA ARG A 189 13.28 -10.26 1.01
C ARG A 189 13.72 -11.22 -0.08
N ASP A 190 14.85 -10.93 -0.73
CA ASP A 190 15.37 -11.70 -1.87
C ASP A 190 15.89 -13.09 -1.47
N ILE A 191 16.31 -13.27 -0.21
CA ILE A 191 16.80 -14.56 0.28
C ILE A 191 15.67 -15.49 0.74
N LEU A 192 14.46 -14.99 1.08
CA LEU A 192 13.35 -15.83 1.56
C LEU A 192 13.03 -17.00 0.62
N PRO A 193 12.82 -16.79 -0.70
CA PRO A 193 12.45 -17.89 -1.59
C PRO A 193 13.55 -18.95 -1.70
N LYS A 194 14.82 -18.54 -1.63
CA LYS A 194 15.99 -19.43 -1.70
C LYS A 194 16.11 -20.33 -0.47
N LEU A 195 15.60 -19.87 0.67
CA LEU A 195 15.52 -20.64 1.92
C LEU A 195 14.21 -21.43 2.05
N GLY A 196 13.34 -21.41 1.03
CA GLY A 196 12.02 -22.03 1.11
C GLY A 196 11.08 -21.33 2.11
N LEU A 197 11.32 -20.05 2.38
CA LEU A 197 10.52 -19.23 3.31
C LEU A 197 9.56 -18.33 2.54
N CYS A 198 8.43 -18.04 3.16
CA CYS A 198 7.45 -17.05 2.70
C CYS A 198 7.41 -15.80 3.61
N ALA A 199 7.93 -15.91 4.84
CA ALA A 199 8.13 -14.76 5.72
C ALA A 199 9.25 -15.01 6.74
N PHE A 200 9.75 -13.93 7.33
CA PHE A 200 10.73 -13.94 8.40
C PHE A 200 10.39 -12.86 9.44
N VAL A 201 10.48 -13.22 10.73
CA VAL A 201 10.24 -12.33 11.86
C VAL A 201 11.47 -12.29 12.76
N ALA A 202 12.24 -11.20 12.70
CA ALA A 202 13.47 -11.07 13.49
C ALA A 202 13.22 -11.13 15.01
N ASN A 203 14.13 -11.81 15.72
CA ASN A 203 14.20 -11.71 17.18
C ASN A 203 14.43 -10.25 17.61
N GLY A 204 13.77 -9.83 18.68
CA GLY A 204 13.81 -8.45 19.17
C GLY A 204 12.78 -7.51 18.53
N SER A 205 12.00 -7.97 17.54
CA SER A 205 10.96 -7.15 16.90
C SER A 205 9.86 -6.73 17.87
N ILE A 206 9.31 -5.52 17.67
CA ILE A 206 8.14 -5.01 18.39
C ILE A 206 6.94 -5.04 17.43
N LEU A 207 6.16 -6.11 17.54
CA LEU A 207 4.97 -6.33 16.70
C LEU A 207 3.76 -5.46 17.12
N PRO A 208 3.41 -5.33 18.42
CA PRO A 208 2.23 -4.56 18.80
C PRO A 208 2.43 -3.06 18.56
N ARG A 209 1.34 -2.39 18.17
CA ARG A 209 1.33 -0.95 17.90
C ARG A 209 0.84 -0.18 19.12
N GLU A 210 1.18 1.10 19.18
CA GLU A 210 0.89 1.99 20.31
C GLU A 210 -0.61 2.07 20.62
N SER A 211 -1.46 2.08 19.60
CA SER A 211 -2.92 2.04 19.74
C SER A 211 -3.60 1.62 18.44
N GLY A 212 -4.93 1.43 18.46
CA GLY A 212 -5.70 1.12 17.25
C GLY A 212 -5.71 2.23 16.18
N VAL A 213 -5.26 3.45 16.50
CA VAL A 213 -5.21 4.59 15.58
C VAL A 213 -3.79 5.09 15.31
N SER A 214 -2.79 4.52 15.99
CA SER A 214 -1.38 4.90 15.84
C SER A 214 -0.59 3.71 15.32
N ALA A 215 0.05 3.90 14.18
CA ALA A 215 0.92 2.91 13.59
C ALA A 215 2.29 2.83 14.28
N ARG A 216 2.61 3.62 15.31
CA ARG A 216 3.92 3.57 16.01
C ARG A 216 4.06 2.31 16.87
N PRO A 217 5.28 1.84 17.19
CA PRO A 217 5.45 0.67 18.06
C PRO A 217 4.96 0.95 19.49
N MET A 218 4.40 -0.08 20.12
CA MET A 218 4.03 -0.05 21.53
C MET A 218 5.27 0.09 22.41
N LYS A 219 5.21 0.99 23.40
CA LYS A 219 6.26 1.12 24.43
C LYS A 219 6.17 -0.03 25.42
N SER A 220 7.32 -0.52 25.88
CA SER A 220 7.41 -1.61 26.87
C SER A 220 6.72 -2.91 26.45
N ALA A 221 6.69 -3.19 25.15
CA ALA A 221 6.15 -4.43 24.59
C ALA A 221 7.07 -5.64 24.85
N VAL A 222 6.46 -6.83 24.90
CA VAL A 222 7.22 -8.09 24.82
C VAL A 222 7.86 -8.19 23.44
N CYS A 223 9.19 -8.23 23.40
CA CYS A 223 9.93 -8.40 22.17
C CYS A 223 9.71 -9.81 21.62
N PHE A 224 9.56 -9.90 20.30
CA PHE A 224 9.39 -11.17 19.62
C PHE A 224 10.65 -12.05 19.79
N ARG A 225 10.44 -13.35 20.04
CA ARG A 225 11.49 -14.36 20.09
C ARG A 225 10.99 -15.62 19.39
N SER A 226 11.75 -16.10 18.42
CA SER A 226 11.47 -17.32 17.66
C SER A 226 11.46 -18.55 18.59
N PRO A 227 10.60 -19.55 18.31
CA PRO A 227 10.85 -20.89 18.82
C PRO A 227 12.12 -21.47 18.15
N GLU A 228 12.83 -22.34 18.86
CA GLU A 228 14.13 -22.87 18.42
C GLU A 228 14.00 -23.68 17.12
N GLU A 229 12.88 -24.41 16.97
CA GLU A 229 12.58 -25.28 15.83
C GLU A 229 12.34 -24.52 14.52
N MET A 230 12.00 -23.23 14.61
CA MET A 230 11.76 -22.34 13.47
C MET A 230 12.81 -21.23 13.34
N GLU A 231 13.81 -21.20 14.24
CA GLU A 231 14.84 -20.16 14.19
C GLU A 231 15.77 -20.40 12.99
N VAL A 232 15.92 -19.36 12.17
CA VAL A 232 16.86 -19.34 11.05
C VAL A 232 17.84 -18.19 11.22
N GLU A 233 19.05 -18.39 10.75
CA GLU A 233 20.12 -17.40 10.74
C GLU A 233 20.31 -16.86 9.32
N ILE A 234 20.29 -15.54 9.16
CA ILE A 234 20.45 -14.87 7.86
C ILE A 234 21.55 -13.81 8.01
N THR A 235 22.50 -13.80 7.08
CA THR A 235 23.54 -12.76 7.02
C THR A 235 23.12 -11.67 6.05
N LEU A 236 22.98 -10.45 6.56
CA LEU A 236 22.64 -9.25 5.80
C LEU A 236 23.89 -8.40 5.49
N PRO A 237 23.89 -7.63 4.40
CA PRO A 237 25.07 -6.88 3.95
C PRO A 237 25.57 -5.86 4.97
N HIS A 238 24.69 -5.20 5.73
CA HIS A 238 25.08 -4.12 6.66
C HIS A 238 24.86 -4.47 8.12
N ARG A 239 23.68 -4.99 8.48
CA ARG A 239 23.37 -5.42 9.86
C ARG A 239 24.13 -6.68 10.28
N GLY A 240 24.67 -7.44 9.32
CA GLY A 240 25.36 -8.70 9.58
C GLY A 240 24.37 -9.82 9.91
N VAL A 241 24.76 -10.71 10.83
CA VAL A 241 23.97 -11.88 11.19
C VAL A 241 22.74 -11.48 12.00
N ILE A 242 21.56 -11.90 11.53
CA ILE A 242 20.29 -11.79 12.26
C ILE A 242 19.67 -13.18 12.43
N ARG A 243 18.95 -13.34 13.54
CA ARG A 243 18.19 -14.56 13.87
C ARG A 243 16.73 -14.23 14.08
N GLY A 244 15.85 -15.16 13.72
CA GLY A 244 14.42 -14.97 13.84
C GLY A 244 13.63 -16.16 13.33
N MET A 245 12.31 -16.07 13.43
CA MET A 245 11.39 -17.12 13.01
C MET A 245 11.26 -17.10 11.49
N GLY A 246 11.67 -18.19 10.84
CA GLY A 246 11.44 -18.42 9.41
C GLY A 246 10.12 -19.17 9.20
N ILE A 247 9.15 -18.53 8.53
CA ILE A 247 7.91 -19.20 8.14
C ILE A 247 8.13 -19.84 6.77
N ARG A 248 8.09 -21.17 6.72
CA ARG A 248 8.29 -21.96 5.50
C ARG A 248 7.10 -21.83 4.55
N LYS A 249 7.36 -21.99 3.26
CA LYS A 249 6.29 -22.19 2.26
C LYS A 249 5.45 -23.42 2.63
N GLY A 250 4.14 -23.33 2.41
CA GLY A 250 3.15 -24.32 2.86
C GLY A 250 2.02 -23.68 3.65
N ILE A 251 1.39 -24.48 4.51
CA ILE A 251 0.27 -24.08 5.36
C ILE A 251 0.77 -23.89 6.79
N THR A 252 0.80 -22.65 7.27
CA THR A 252 1.15 -22.31 8.65
C THR A 252 -0.09 -21.87 9.41
N LEU A 253 -0.35 -22.51 10.55
CA LEU A 253 -1.44 -22.19 11.45
C LEU A 253 -0.91 -21.44 12.69
N ILE A 254 -1.52 -20.33 13.04
CA ILE A 254 -1.21 -19.55 14.24
C ILE A 254 -2.40 -19.69 15.21
N VAL A 255 -2.19 -20.35 16.34
CA VAL A 255 -3.21 -20.66 17.35
C VAL A 255 -2.88 -20.07 18.72
N GLY A 256 -3.78 -20.26 19.69
CA GLY A 256 -3.63 -19.77 21.06
C GLY A 256 -4.88 -19.06 21.59
N GLY A 257 -4.90 -18.77 22.88
CA GLY A 257 -6.02 -18.08 23.54
C GLY A 257 -6.30 -16.69 22.98
N GLY A 258 -7.50 -16.16 23.26
CA GLY A 258 -7.84 -14.76 22.99
C GLY A 258 -6.86 -13.83 23.73
N TYR A 259 -6.42 -12.74 23.09
CA TYR A 259 -5.44 -11.78 23.63
C TYR A 259 -3.99 -12.26 23.79
N HIS A 260 -3.60 -13.42 23.26
CA HIS A 260 -2.21 -13.90 23.35
C HIS A 260 -1.28 -13.41 22.22
N GLY A 261 -1.76 -12.59 21.28
CA GLY A 261 -0.94 -11.96 20.24
C GLY A 261 -1.02 -12.57 18.83
N LYS A 262 -1.99 -13.46 18.55
CA LYS A 262 -2.17 -14.09 17.22
C LYS A 262 -2.34 -13.07 16.09
N SER A 263 -3.39 -12.24 16.16
CA SER A 263 -3.65 -11.22 15.14
C SER A 263 -2.57 -10.14 15.12
N THR A 264 -1.84 -9.93 16.22
CA THR A 264 -0.67 -9.02 16.24
C THR A 264 0.46 -9.55 15.37
N LEU A 265 0.75 -10.85 15.47
CA LEU A 265 1.73 -11.51 14.60
C LEU A 265 1.28 -11.47 13.13
N LEU A 266 0.03 -11.86 12.85
CA LEU A 266 -0.50 -11.84 11.48
C LEU A 266 -0.51 -10.43 10.87
N LYS A 267 -0.86 -9.39 11.64
CA LYS A 267 -0.78 -8.00 11.18
C LYS A 267 0.66 -7.55 10.88
N ALA A 268 1.64 -8.03 11.65
CA ALA A 268 3.04 -7.74 11.34
C ALA A 268 3.47 -8.40 10.01
N LEU A 269 3.02 -9.64 9.76
CA LEU A 269 3.25 -10.33 8.47
C LEU A 269 2.52 -9.64 7.31
N GLU A 270 1.31 -9.14 7.55
CA GLU A 270 0.50 -8.41 6.58
C GLU A 270 1.22 -7.15 6.07
N PHE A 271 1.85 -6.39 6.96
CA PHE A 271 2.63 -5.20 6.58
C PHE A 271 4.08 -5.52 6.21
N GLY A 272 4.57 -6.73 6.44
CA GLY A 272 5.92 -7.17 6.04
C GLY A 272 6.17 -7.17 4.53
N VAL A 273 5.13 -6.93 3.73
CA VAL A 273 5.21 -6.64 2.29
C VAL A 273 5.86 -5.27 2.00
N TYR A 274 5.89 -4.37 2.98
CA TYR A 274 6.52 -3.05 2.90
C TYR A 274 7.83 -3.00 3.68
N ASN A 275 8.74 -2.13 3.23
CA ASN A 275 9.86 -1.71 4.06
C ASN A 275 9.37 -0.74 5.14
N HIS A 276 9.95 -0.80 6.32
CA HIS A 276 9.66 0.11 7.42
C HIS A 276 10.88 0.96 7.78
N ILE A 277 10.63 2.12 8.37
CA ILE A 277 11.67 3.01 8.90
C ILE A 277 12.39 2.36 10.10
N ALA A 278 13.63 2.79 10.35
CA ALA A 278 14.37 2.40 11.54
C ALA A 278 13.62 2.77 12.84
N GLY A 279 13.56 1.84 13.78
CA GLY A 279 12.86 2.03 15.05
C GLY A 279 11.34 1.82 14.99
N ASP A 280 10.82 1.33 13.86
CA ASP A 280 9.41 0.92 13.74
C ASP A 280 9.08 -0.32 14.59
N GLY A 281 10.08 -1.16 14.88
CA GLY A 281 9.94 -2.46 15.51
C GLY A 281 9.68 -3.60 14.54
N ARG A 282 9.28 -3.30 13.29
CA ARG A 282 8.99 -4.29 12.23
C ARG A 282 9.95 -4.18 11.04
N GLU A 283 11.03 -3.40 11.14
CA GLU A 283 11.97 -3.18 10.03
C GLU A 283 12.74 -4.43 9.57
N TYR A 284 12.63 -5.56 10.29
CA TYR A 284 13.12 -6.88 9.86
C TYR A 284 12.03 -7.96 9.98
N VAL A 285 10.77 -7.54 9.86
CA VAL A 285 9.62 -8.44 9.68
C VAL A 285 9.23 -8.35 8.21
N ILE A 286 9.68 -9.34 7.43
CA ILE A 286 9.56 -9.32 5.96
C ILE A 286 8.72 -10.51 5.52
N THR A 287 7.77 -10.23 4.66
CA THR A 287 6.90 -11.24 4.02
C THR A 287 7.13 -11.17 2.52
N ASP A 288 6.84 -12.27 1.81
CA ASP A 288 6.71 -12.28 0.36
C ASP A 288 5.96 -11.03 -0.12
N SER A 289 6.54 -10.29 -1.07
CA SER A 289 6.01 -9.00 -1.53
C SER A 289 4.62 -9.11 -2.15
N THR A 290 4.25 -10.29 -2.64
CA THR A 290 2.95 -10.58 -3.27
C THR A 290 1.89 -11.05 -2.28
N ALA A 291 2.22 -11.16 -0.98
CA ALA A 291 1.28 -11.63 0.02
C ALA A 291 0.02 -10.75 0.12
N VAL A 292 -1.15 -11.40 0.16
CA VAL A 292 -2.45 -10.73 0.26
C VAL A 292 -3.17 -11.18 1.53
N LYS A 293 -3.66 -10.20 2.29
CA LYS A 293 -4.60 -10.43 3.39
C LYS A 293 -6.01 -10.61 2.83
N LEU A 294 -6.64 -11.73 3.13
CA LEU A 294 -8.01 -12.04 2.73
C LEU A 294 -8.94 -11.99 3.94
N ARG A 295 -10.17 -11.53 3.69
CA ARG A 295 -11.28 -11.48 4.65
C ARG A 295 -12.62 -11.55 3.92
N ALA A 296 -13.71 -11.66 4.67
CA ALA A 296 -15.06 -11.54 4.10
C ALA A 296 -15.44 -10.06 3.89
N GLU A 297 -16.18 -9.79 2.82
CA GLU A 297 -16.60 -8.44 2.39
C GLU A 297 -18.07 -8.42 1.95
N ASP A 298 -18.96 -8.58 2.93
CA ASP A 298 -20.39 -8.57 2.68
C ASP A 298 -20.85 -7.27 1.98
N GLY A 299 -21.63 -7.42 0.92
CA GLY A 299 -22.17 -6.32 0.12
C GLY A 299 -21.29 -5.82 -1.03
N ARG A 300 -20.06 -6.34 -1.23
CA ARG A 300 -19.24 -5.93 -2.37
C ARG A 300 -19.78 -6.46 -3.71
N SER A 301 -19.46 -5.78 -4.81
CA SER A 301 -19.72 -6.30 -6.15
C SER A 301 -18.67 -7.33 -6.57
N ILE A 302 -19.07 -8.31 -7.38
CA ILE A 302 -18.20 -9.26 -8.08
C ILE A 302 -18.59 -9.27 -9.56
N LYS A 303 -17.61 -9.29 -10.46
CA LYS A 303 -17.85 -9.17 -11.90
C LYS A 303 -17.04 -10.17 -12.69
N LYS A 304 -17.74 -11.12 -13.31
CA LYS A 304 -17.19 -12.15 -14.20
C LYS A 304 -16.03 -12.92 -13.57
N THR A 305 -16.08 -13.15 -12.26
CA THR A 305 -15.03 -13.89 -11.56
C THR A 305 -15.42 -15.36 -11.50
N ASP A 306 -14.52 -16.26 -11.86
CA ASP A 306 -14.74 -17.70 -11.75
C ASP A 306 -14.53 -18.16 -10.30
N ILE A 307 -15.63 -18.31 -9.56
CA ILE A 307 -15.63 -18.77 -8.17
C ILE A 307 -15.93 -20.27 -8.05
N SER A 308 -15.97 -21.01 -9.17
CA SER A 308 -16.38 -22.42 -9.21
C SER A 308 -15.45 -23.36 -8.41
N MET A 309 -14.22 -22.92 -8.13
CA MET A 309 -13.31 -23.61 -7.20
C MET A 309 -13.93 -23.82 -5.81
N PHE A 310 -14.80 -22.90 -5.38
CA PHE A 310 -15.40 -22.88 -4.05
C PHE A 310 -16.91 -22.91 -4.04
N ILE A 311 -17.58 -22.41 -5.08
CA ILE A 311 -19.03 -22.26 -5.10
C ILE A 311 -19.57 -22.87 -6.38
N ASN A 312 -20.40 -23.90 -6.23
CA ASN A 312 -21.03 -24.64 -7.32
C ASN A 312 -22.54 -24.73 -7.11
N ASP A 313 -23.29 -25.10 -8.15
CA ASP A 313 -24.71 -25.51 -8.03
C ASP A 313 -25.60 -24.57 -7.20
N LEU A 314 -25.47 -23.25 -7.42
CA LEU A 314 -26.27 -22.27 -6.70
C LEU A 314 -27.78 -22.51 -6.90
N PRO A 315 -28.64 -22.37 -5.87
CA PRO A 315 -30.07 -22.67 -5.98
C PRO A 315 -30.83 -21.86 -7.04
N ASN A 316 -30.32 -20.67 -7.39
CA ASN A 316 -30.89 -19.80 -8.41
C ASN A 316 -30.33 -20.07 -9.82
N GLY A 317 -29.48 -21.09 -9.99
CA GLY A 317 -28.87 -21.47 -11.26
C GLY A 317 -27.87 -20.45 -11.82
N LYS A 318 -27.38 -19.51 -11.00
CA LYS A 318 -26.36 -18.54 -11.44
C LYS A 318 -25.07 -19.26 -11.82
N ASP A 319 -24.47 -18.84 -12.92
CA ASP A 319 -23.17 -19.32 -13.37
C ASP A 319 -22.07 -18.89 -12.41
N THR A 320 -21.35 -19.85 -11.84
CA THR A 320 -20.23 -19.63 -10.91
C THR A 320 -18.88 -19.52 -11.62
N THR A 321 -18.80 -19.89 -12.90
CA THR A 321 -17.60 -19.71 -13.74
C THR A 321 -17.48 -18.29 -14.30
N HIS A 322 -18.60 -17.56 -14.38
CA HIS A 322 -18.66 -16.16 -14.77
C HIS A 322 -19.49 -15.37 -13.77
N PHE A 323 -19.15 -15.45 -12.48
CA PHE A 323 -20.04 -14.99 -11.43
C PHE A 323 -20.20 -13.47 -11.42
N TYR A 324 -21.46 -13.03 -11.29
CA TYR A 324 -21.84 -11.62 -11.16
C TYR A 324 -22.78 -11.41 -9.98
N THR A 325 -22.47 -10.40 -9.17
CA THR A 325 -23.39 -9.85 -8.16
C THR A 325 -23.05 -8.41 -7.84
N GLU A 326 -24.05 -7.61 -7.48
CA GLU A 326 -23.85 -6.29 -6.88
C GLU A 326 -23.86 -6.34 -5.35
N ASP A 327 -24.22 -7.50 -4.78
CA ASP A 327 -24.41 -7.71 -3.36
C ASP A 327 -23.94 -9.14 -3.01
N ALA A 328 -22.64 -9.28 -2.75
CA ALA A 328 -22.03 -10.57 -2.40
C ALA A 328 -22.25 -10.87 -0.92
N SER A 329 -22.59 -12.12 -0.60
CA SER A 329 -22.55 -12.61 0.79
C SER A 329 -21.11 -12.70 1.31
N GLY A 330 -20.94 -12.84 2.62
CA GLY A 330 -19.63 -13.10 3.23
C GLY A 330 -18.83 -14.25 2.60
N SER A 331 -19.44 -15.40 2.31
CA SER A 331 -18.74 -16.54 1.70
C SER A 331 -18.42 -16.33 0.23
N THR A 332 -19.35 -15.77 -0.56
CA THR A 332 -19.13 -15.50 -1.99
C THR A 332 -18.09 -14.40 -2.21
N SER A 333 -18.09 -13.36 -1.37
CA SER A 333 -17.05 -12.32 -1.39
C SER A 333 -15.67 -12.87 -1.01
N GLN A 334 -15.58 -13.75 -0.02
CA GLN A 334 -14.30 -14.35 0.36
C GLN A 334 -13.78 -15.36 -0.67
N ALA A 335 -14.67 -16.14 -1.30
CA ALA A 335 -14.32 -17.00 -2.43
C ALA A 335 -13.77 -16.18 -3.62
N ALA A 336 -14.44 -15.08 -3.97
CA ALA A 336 -13.96 -14.16 -5.00
C ALA A 336 -12.60 -13.54 -4.61
N ASN A 337 -12.41 -13.15 -3.34
CA ASN A 337 -11.13 -12.63 -2.85
C ASN A 337 -9.97 -13.61 -3.05
N VAL A 338 -10.19 -14.92 -2.83
CA VAL A 338 -9.16 -15.96 -3.09
C VAL A 338 -8.81 -15.99 -4.58
N VAL A 339 -9.81 -16.06 -5.46
CA VAL A 339 -9.60 -16.14 -6.91
C VAL A 339 -8.98 -14.86 -7.48
N GLU A 340 -9.42 -13.69 -7.03
CA GLU A 340 -8.85 -12.39 -7.40
C GLU A 340 -7.38 -12.27 -6.95
N ALA A 341 -7.04 -12.80 -5.77
CA ALA A 341 -5.65 -12.86 -5.31
C ALA A 341 -4.79 -13.81 -6.15
N MET A 342 -5.36 -14.94 -6.63
CA MET A 342 -4.69 -15.82 -7.59
C MET A 342 -4.43 -15.10 -8.92
N GLU A 343 -5.41 -14.37 -9.45
CA GLU A 343 -5.25 -13.57 -10.68
C GLU A 343 -4.16 -12.51 -10.53
N ALA A 344 -4.08 -11.90 -9.35
CA ALA A 344 -3.06 -10.93 -8.94
C ALA A 344 -1.69 -11.58 -8.59
N LYS A 345 -1.54 -12.89 -8.83
CA LYS A 345 -0.30 -13.67 -8.62
C LYS A 345 0.21 -13.62 -7.19
N ALA A 346 -0.69 -13.68 -6.21
CA ALA A 346 -0.31 -13.77 -4.80
C ALA A 346 0.38 -15.11 -4.51
N GLY A 347 1.59 -15.07 -3.96
CA GLY A 347 2.33 -16.26 -3.51
C GLY A 347 2.01 -16.69 -2.08
N VAL A 348 1.37 -15.81 -1.30
CA VAL A 348 0.97 -16.08 0.09
C VAL A 348 -0.40 -15.47 0.38
N MET A 349 -1.27 -16.25 1.00
CA MET A 349 -2.54 -15.78 1.55
C MET A 349 -2.45 -15.68 3.07
N LEU A 350 -2.80 -14.52 3.62
CA LEU A 350 -2.88 -14.27 5.06
C LEU A 350 -4.36 -14.23 5.44
N ILE A 351 -4.78 -15.00 6.44
CA ILE A 351 -6.20 -15.11 6.81
C ILE A 351 -6.34 -15.03 8.32
N ASP A 352 -7.31 -14.25 8.79
CA ASP A 352 -7.72 -14.22 10.19
C ASP A 352 -9.14 -14.77 10.30
N GLU A 353 -9.33 -15.84 11.08
CA GLU A 353 -10.63 -16.47 11.33
C GLU A 353 -11.66 -15.45 11.84
N ASP A 354 -11.23 -14.49 12.68
CA ASP A 354 -12.12 -13.47 13.26
C ASP A 354 -12.73 -12.49 12.23
N THR A 355 -12.17 -12.43 11.03
CA THR A 355 -12.64 -11.56 9.93
C THR A 355 -13.12 -12.33 8.70
N SER A 356 -13.20 -13.65 8.80
CA SER A 356 -13.58 -14.55 7.72
C SER A 356 -15.03 -15.00 7.85
N ALA A 357 -15.63 -15.44 6.74
CA ALA A 357 -16.94 -16.06 6.75
C ALA A 357 -16.80 -17.50 7.25
N THR A 358 -17.41 -17.82 8.40
CA THR A 358 -17.27 -19.13 9.07
C THR A 358 -17.63 -20.29 8.15
N ASN A 359 -18.75 -20.17 7.41
CA ASN A 359 -19.22 -21.17 6.46
C ASN A 359 -18.30 -21.36 5.25
N PHE A 360 -17.46 -20.37 4.92
CA PHE A 360 -16.42 -20.51 3.91
C PHE A 360 -15.17 -21.17 4.50
N MET A 361 -14.78 -20.84 5.73
CA MET A 361 -13.54 -21.36 6.33
C MET A 361 -13.63 -22.85 6.64
N ILE A 362 -14.74 -23.31 7.18
CA ILE A 362 -14.92 -24.70 7.60
C ILE A 362 -16.38 -25.10 7.57
N ARG A 363 -16.61 -26.41 7.41
CA ARG A 363 -17.90 -27.02 7.65
C ARG A 363 -17.76 -28.14 8.66
N ASP A 364 -18.55 -28.06 9.72
CA ASP A 364 -18.57 -29.06 10.78
C ASP A 364 -19.14 -30.41 10.28
N GLU A 365 -18.61 -31.51 10.81
CA GLU A 365 -18.98 -32.86 10.38
C GLU A 365 -20.45 -33.17 10.63
N LEU A 366 -21.04 -32.72 11.75
CA LEU A 366 -22.45 -32.92 12.04
C LEU A 366 -23.32 -32.20 11.00
N MET A 367 -22.92 -30.99 10.60
CA MET A 367 -23.61 -30.24 9.56
C MET A 367 -23.55 -30.96 8.21
N GLN A 368 -22.41 -31.56 7.85
CA GLN A 368 -22.28 -32.36 6.62
C GLN A 368 -23.15 -33.62 6.62
N ARG A 369 -23.39 -34.22 7.80
CA ARG A 369 -24.26 -35.39 7.94
C ARG A 369 -25.75 -35.04 7.84
N VAL A 370 -26.13 -33.84 8.26
CA VAL A 370 -27.53 -33.36 8.20
C VAL A 370 -27.87 -32.78 6.82
N ILE A 371 -26.97 -31.98 6.24
CA ILE A 371 -27.14 -31.37 4.93
C ILE A 371 -26.14 -32.01 3.97
N HIS A 372 -26.64 -32.88 3.08
CA HIS A 372 -25.83 -33.58 2.10
C HIS A 372 -24.98 -32.61 1.26
N ARG A 373 -23.79 -33.05 0.81
CA ARG A 373 -22.87 -32.22 0.03
C ARG A 373 -23.52 -31.66 -1.23
N ASP A 374 -24.32 -32.47 -1.92
CA ASP A 374 -25.04 -32.05 -3.14
C ASP A 374 -26.10 -30.98 -2.92
N MET A 375 -26.44 -30.67 -1.66
CA MET A 375 -27.36 -29.58 -1.29
C MET A 375 -26.64 -28.33 -0.77
N GLU A 376 -25.31 -28.39 -0.59
CA GLU A 376 -24.51 -27.28 -0.11
C GLU A 376 -23.60 -26.77 -1.26
N PRO A 377 -23.89 -25.57 -1.80
CA PRO A 377 -23.12 -25.04 -2.92
C PRO A 377 -21.66 -24.69 -2.56
N ILE A 378 -21.34 -24.53 -1.28
CA ILE A 378 -20.03 -24.07 -0.81
C ILE A 378 -19.11 -25.26 -0.50
N THR A 379 -17.99 -25.32 -1.22
CA THR A 379 -16.80 -26.09 -0.83
C THR A 379 -15.94 -25.24 0.12
N PRO A 380 -15.75 -25.65 1.38
CA PRO A 380 -14.97 -24.89 2.35
C PRO A 380 -13.50 -24.71 1.95
N PHE A 381 -12.89 -23.60 2.37
CA PHE A 381 -11.50 -23.26 2.12
C PHE A 381 -10.52 -24.33 2.60
N ILE A 382 -10.78 -24.92 3.78
CA ILE A 382 -9.99 -26.03 4.33
C ILE A 382 -9.90 -27.25 3.39
N GLU A 383 -10.88 -27.45 2.51
CA GLU A 383 -10.89 -28.55 1.55
C GLU A 383 -10.07 -28.25 0.28
N ARG A 384 -9.70 -26.98 0.03
CA ARG A 384 -8.97 -26.51 -1.17
C ARG A 384 -7.57 -25.94 -0.88
N ILE A 385 -7.28 -25.58 0.36
CA ILE A 385 -6.02 -24.94 0.75
C ILE A 385 -4.77 -25.78 0.42
N ARG A 386 -4.84 -27.12 0.54
CA ARG A 386 -3.72 -28.00 0.16
C ARG A 386 -3.48 -27.96 -1.35
N GLU A 387 -4.56 -27.97 -2.13
CA GLU A 387 -4.53 -27.85 -3.59
C GLU A 387 -3.93 -26.50 -4.03
N LEU A 388 -4.32 -25.38 -3.38
CA LEU A 388 -3.72 -24.06 -3.64
C LEU A 388 -2.20 -24.06 -3.43
N TYR A 389 -1.70 -24.79 -2.43
CA TYR A 389 -0.26 -24.87 -2.19
C TYR A 389 0.45 -25.79 -3.18
N GLU A 390 -0.05 -27.01 -3.36
CA GLU A 390 0.63 -28.04 -4.17
C GLU A 390 0.55 -27.78 -5.67
N GLU A 391 -0.56 -27.23 -6.17
CA GLU A 391 -0.81 -27.04 -7.61
C GLU A 391 -0.55 -25.61 -8.09
N GLU A 392 -0.79 -24.61 -7.23
CA GLU A 392 -0.61 -23.19 -7.57
C GLU A 392 0.60 -22.55 -6.87
N GLY A 393 1.26 -23.26 -5.94
CA GLY A 393 2.42 -22.75 -5.21
C GLY A 393 2.09 -21.68 -4.17
N ILE A 394 0.80 -21.51 -3.83
CA ILE A 394 0.32 -20.44 -2.95
C ILE A 394 0.36 -20.91 -1.49
N SER A 395 1.28 -20.35 -0.71
CA SER A 395 1.36 -20.63 0.72
C SER A 395 0.24 -19.93 1.48
N THR A 396 -0.10 -20.43 2.66
CA THR A 396 -1.16 -19.83 3.48
C THR A 396 -0.73 -19.72 4.94
N VAL A 397 -0.92 -18.54 5.54
CA VAL A 397 -0.78 -18.31 6.98
C VAL A 397 -2.14 -17.96 7.56
N ILE A 398 -2.67 -18.81 8.44
CA ILE A 398 -4.01 -18.64 9.04
C ILE A 398 -3.88 -18.43 10.54
N VAL A 399 -4.51 -17.39 11.06
CA VAL A 399 -4.86 -17.32 12.48
C VAL A 399 -6.17 -18.05 12.70
N ALA A 400 -6.15 -19.07 13.55
CA ALA A 400 -7.34 -19.79 13.99
C ALA A 400 -7.35 -19.92 15.53
N GLY A 401 -8.53 -19.83 16.11
CA GLY A 401 -8.77 -20.00 17.53
C GLY A 401 -9.95 -20.91 17.86
N SER A 402 -10.85 -21.18 16.91
CA SER A 402 -12.12 -21.86 17.19
C SER A 402 -12.20 -23.28 16.65
N SER A 403 -11.42 -23.63 15.61
CA SER A 403 -11.46 -24.95 14.98
C SER A 403 -10.11 -25.66 14.95
N GLY A 404 -10.09 -26.89 15.47
CA GLY A 404 -8.94 -27.79 15.42
C GLY A 404 -8.79 -28.54 14.09
N ALA A 405 -9.75 -28.43 13.15
CA ALA A 405 -9.70 -29.21 11.92
C ALA A 405 -8.49 -28.88 11.03
N TYR A 406 -7.97 -27.65 11.14
CA TYR A 406 -6.76 -27.21 10.45
C TYR A 406 -5.49 -27.95 10.92
N PHE A 407 -5.49 -28.63 12.08
CA PHE A 407 -4.32 -29.36 12.57
C PHE A 407 -3.88 -30.50 11.65
N HIS A 408 -4.83 -31.17 10.98
CA HIS A 408 -4.52 -32.25 10.05
C HIS A 408 -3.77 -31.76 8.80
N ILE A 409 -4.18 -30.60 8.29
CA ILE A 409 -3.67 -30.07 7.03
C ILE A 409 -2.54 -29.06 7.20
N ALA A 410 -2.25 -28.57 8.41
CA ALA A 410 -1.18 -27.61 8.61
C ALA A 410 0.20 -28.30 8.50
N ASP A 411 1.14 -27.64 7.83
CA ASP A 411 2.54 -28.07 7.79
C ASP A 411 3.28 -27.63 9.06
N CYS A 412 2.93 -26.45 9.57
CA CYS A 412 3.47 -25.86 10.78
C CYS A 412 2.34 -25.29 11.65
N ILE A 413 2.40 -25.49 12.97
CA ILE A 413 1.41 -24.99 13.94
C ILE A 413 2.14 -24.22 15.05
N VAL A 414 1.95 -22.90 15.05
CA VAL A 414 2.56 -21.97 16.00
C VAL A 414 1.52 -21.56 17.04
N GLN A 415 1.74 -21.89 18.30
CA GLN A 415 0.92 -21.40 19.40
C GLN A 415 1.49 -20.09 19.94
N MET A 416 0.66 -19.05 19.99
CA MET A 416 0.94 -17.83 20.76
C MET A 416 0.49 -18.03 22.20
N ASP A 417 1.44 -17.99 23.14
CA ASP A 417 1.22 -18.02 24.58
C ASP A 417 1.87 -16.79 25.22
N ARG A 418 1.07 -15.90 25.81
CA ARG A 418 1.55 -14.66 26.45
C ARG A 418 2.55 -13.90 25.56
N TYR A 419 2.16 -13.71 24.31
CA TYR A 419 2.92 -12.98 23.28
C TYR A 419 4.19 -13.68 22.78
N MET A 420 4.44 -14.92 23.20
CA MET A 420 5.57 -15.74 22.74
C MET A 420 5.08 -16.87 21.82
N PRO A 421 5.68 -17.03 20.62
CA PRO A 421 5.39 -18.17 19.75
C PRO A 421 6.06 -19.45 20.26
N LYS A 422 5.38 -20.59 20.09
CA LYS A 422 5.88 -21.94 20.33
C LYS A 422 5.50 -22.84 19.17
N ASP A 423 6.43 -23.63 18.65
CA ASP A 423 6.08 -24.69 17.71
C ASP A 423 5.39 -25.83 18.47
N ILE A 424 4.13 -26.11 18.13
CA ILE A 424 3.36 -27.22 18.71
C ILE A 424 2.97 -28.25 17.65
N THR A 425 3.59 -28.21 16.46
CA THR A 425 3.20 -29.01 15.28
C THR A 425 3.09 -30.49 15.61
N GLN A 426 4.11 -31.07 16.24
CA GLN A 426 4.12 -32.50 16.58
C GLN A 426 3.00 -32.87 17.57
N THR A 427 2.83 -32.05 18.61
CA THR A 427 1.81 -32.29 19.65
C THR A 427 0.41 -32.18 19.07
N ALA A 428 0.13 -31.11 18.31
CA ALA A 428 -1.17 -30.87 17.70
C ALA A 428 -1.54 -31.94 16.66
N LYS A 429 -0.58 -32.40 15.84
CA LYS A 429 -0.82 -33.50 14.89
C LYS A 429 -1.15 -34.81 15.59
N LYS A 430 -0.42 -35.14 16.66
CA LYS A 430 -0.68 -36.35 17.46
C LYS A 430 -2.06 -36.33 18.13
N GLU A 431 -2.48 -35.19 18.65
CA GLU A 431 -3.85 -35.07 19.20
C GLU A 431 -4.90 -35.16 18.09
N ALA A 432 -4.65 -34.56 16.92
CA ALA A 432 -5.57 -34.60 15.80
C ALA A 432 -5.83 -36.03 15.30
N GLU A 433 -4.86 -36.96 15.38
CA GLU A 433 -5.06 -38.38 15.00
C GLU A 433 -6.21 -39.08 15.74
N GLN A 434 -6.62 -38.57 16.91
CA GLN A 434 -7.74 -39.10 17.69
C GLN A 434 -9.11 -38.61 17.20
N PHE A 435 -9.13 -37.68 16.24
CA PHE A 435 -10.34 -37.07 15.70
C PHE A 435 -10.51 -37.42 14.21
N PRO A 436 -11.76 -37.44 13.70
CA PRO A 436 -12.02 -37.69 12.30
C PRO A 436 -11.33 -36.67 11.39
N GLN A 437 -10.62 -37.16 10.38
CA GLN A 437 -10.10 -36.29 9.32
C GLN A 437 -11.26 -35.80 8.44
N LEU A 438 -11.25 -34.50 8.15
CA LEU A 438 -12.12 -33.96 7.10
C LEU A 438 -11.70 -34.54 5.76
N SER A 439 -12.66 -35.15 5.06
CA SER A 439 -12.43 -35.62 3.69
C SER A 439 -12.70 -34.45 2.74
N GLY A 440 -11.71 -34.01 1.96
CA GLY A 440 -11.95 -33.09 0.85
C GLY A 440 -12.65 -33.77 -0.33
N PRO A 441 -13.08 -33.02 -1.35
CA PRO A 441 -13.57 -33.61 -2.59
C PRO A 441 -12.45 -34.44 -3.24
N LYS A 442 -12.80 -35.62 -3.78
CA LYS A 442 -11.83 -36.49 -4.48
C LYS A 442 -11.31 -35.87 -5.77
N GLU A 443 -12.10 -34.97 -6.36
CA GLU A 443 -11.77 -34.29 -7.60
C GLU A 443 -11.06 -32.96 -7.33
N LYS A 444 -9.97 -32.75 -8.06
CA LYS A 444 -9.29 -31.47 -8.11
C LYS A 444 -10.23 -30.40 -8.67
N ALA A 445 -10.15 -29.20 -8.11
CA ALA A 445 -10.85 -28.06 -8.67
C ALA A 445 -10.30 -27.76 -10.07
N LYS A 446 -11.18 -27.26 -10.93
CA LYS A 446 -10.73 -26.63 -12.16
C LYS A 446 -10.05 -25.31 -11.80
N LYS A 447 -8.94 -25.01 -12.48
CA LYS A 447 -8.28 -23.71 -12.33
C LYS A 447 -9.23 -22.60 -12.81
N PRO A 448 -9.40 -21.51 -12.05
CA PRO A 448 -10.23 -20.38 -12.47
C PRO A 448 -9.76 -19.79 -13.80
N ASP A 449 -10.70 -19.40 -14.66
CA ASP A 449 -10.38 -18.62 -15.87
C ASP A 449 -10.19 -17.14 -15.54
N PHE A 450 -9.06 -16.57 -15.99
CA PHE A 450 -8.71 -15.15 -15.82
C PHE A 450 -8.91 -14.33 -17.11
N ALA A 451 -9.68 -14.82 -18.09
CA ALA A 451 -9.99 -14.12 -19.34
C ALA A 451 -10.99 -12.95 -19.18
N ARG A 452 -10.87 -12.17 -18.11
CA ARG A 452 -11.67 -10.96 -17.86
C ARG A 452 -11.11 -9.81 -18.70
N LYS A 453 -11.87 -9.37 -19.71
CA LYS A 453 -11.44 -8.36 -20.69
C LYS A 453 -12.18 -7.03 -20.52
N PRO A 454 -11.67 -6.12 -19.68
CA PRO A 454 -12.35 -4.86 -19.41
C PRO A 454 -12.41 -3.92 -20.61
N GLN A 455 -13.57 -3.29 -20.76
CA GLN A 455 -13.87 -2.30 -21.79
C GLN A 455 -14.13 -0.92 -21.18
N GLN A 456 -13.82 0.13 -21.94
CA GLN A 456 -14.04 1.51 -21.53
C GLN A 456 -15.53 1.76 -21.20
N GLY A 457 -15.78 2.32 -20.02
CA GLY A 457 -17.12 2.72 -19.59
C GLY A 457 -17.66 3.88 -20.42
N ARG A 458 -18.97 3.89 -20.69
CA ARG A 458 -19.62 4.94 -21.52
C ARG A 458 -19.40 6.36 -20.96
N GLU A 459 -19.36 6.50 -19.64
CA GLU A 459 -19.16 7.77 -18.93
C GLU A 459 -17.76 8.38 -19.10
N TRP A 460 -16.80 7.59 -19.59
CA TRP A 460 -15.43 8.00 -19.87
C TRP A 460 -15.26 8.49 -21.32
N LYS A 461 -16.17 8.13 -22.23
CA LYS A 461 -16.12 8.53 -23.65
C LYS A 461 -16.40 10.02 -23.79
N GLY A 462 -15.43 10.76 -24.33
CA GLY A 462 -15.55 12.20 -24.59
C GLY A 462 -15.65 13.07 -23.32
N ASN A 463 -15.35 12.52 -22.14
CA ASN A 463 -15.41 13.25 -20.88
C ASN A 463 -14.01 13.64 -20.39
N ASP A 464 -13.63 14.89 -20.68
CA ASP A 464 -12.34 15.42 -20.23
C ASP A 464 -12.32 15.81 -18.74
N ARG A 465 -13.49 15.96 -18.11
CA ARG A 465 -13.64 16.48 -16.74
C ARG A 465 -13.99 15.38 -15.75
N ILE A 466 -13.03 14.49 -15.51
CA ILE A 466 -13.12 13.48 -14.45
C ILE A 466 -12.81 14.12 -13.10
N LYS A 467 -13.78 14.09 -12.18
CA LYS A 467 -13.59 14.52 -10.80
C LYS A 467 -13.19 13.33 -9.94
N MET A 468 -12.11 13.45 -9.18
CA MET A 468 -11.68 12.43 -8.23
C MET A 468 -11.59 13.01 -6.82
N LYS A 469 -12.02 12.24 -5.83
CA LYS A 469 -11.92 12.60 -4.42
C LYS A 469 -11.53 11.38 -3.60
N THR A 470 -10.37 11.45 -2.99
CA THR A 470 -9.88 10.45 -2.03
C THR A 470 -10.61 10.58 -0.70
N LEU A 471 -11.07 9.47 -0.14
CA LEU A 471 -11.77 9.36 1.13
C LEU A 471 -10.90 8.60 2.13
N GLY A 472 -9.80 9.23 2.53
CA GLY A 472 -8.80 8.61 3.42
C GLY A 472 -8.15 7.38 2.78
N LYS A 473 -7.99 6.32 3.57
CA LYS A 473 -7.48 5.00 3.12
C LYS A 473 -8.60 4.08 2.64
N GLU A 474 -9.84 4.54 2.76
CA GLU A 474 -11.03 3.68 2.72
C GLU A 474 -11.66 3.63 1.35
N ALA A 475 -11.60 4.70 0.56
CA ALA A 475 -12.26 4.73 -0.73
C ALA A 475 -11.73 5.84 -1.66
N ILE A 476 -11.96 5.65 -2.96
CA ILE A 476 -11.78 6.68 -3.98
C ILE A 476 -13.10 6.92 -4.69
N SER A 477 -13.55 8.17 -4.73
CA SER A 477 -14.69 8.56 -5.55
C SER A 477 -14.22 9.08 -6.90
N ILE A 478 -14.80 8.54 -7.97
CA ILE A 478 -14.57 8.95 -9.35
C ILE A 478 -15.92 9.34 -9.95
N ASN A 479 -16.09 10.62 -10.28
CA ASN A 479 -17.34 11.25 -10.69
C ASN A 479 -18.47 11.02 -9.67
N ARG A 480 -19.34 10.04 -9.90
CA ARG A 480 -20.47 9.68 -9.04
C ARG A 480 -20.31 8.30 -8.40
N GLU A 481 -19.30 7.54 -8.83
CA GLU A 481 -19.05 6.22 -8.30
C GLU A 481 -18.00 6.27 -7.20
N THR A 482 -18.13 5.39 -6.21
CA THR A 482 -17.17 5.23 -5.13
C THR A 482 -16.67 3.80 -5.16
N ILE A 483 -15.35 3.64 -5.28
CA ILE A 483 -14.67 2.37 -5.12
C ILE A 483 -14.33 2.23 -3.65
N ASP A 484 -15.00 1.31 -2.97
CA ASP A 484 -14.76 1.00 -1.56
C ASP A 484 -13.55 0.07 -1.46
N LEU A 485 -12.58 0.44 -0.64
CA LEU A 485 -11.32 -0.25 -0.39
C LEU A 485 -11.10 -0.50 1.11
N ARG A 486 -12.12 -0.27 1.96
CA ARG A 486 -12.02 -0.38 3.43
C ARG A 486 -11.47 -1.73 3.90
N TYR A 487 -11.77 -2.79 3.17
CA TYR A 487 -11.38 -4.15 3.49
C TYR A 487 -10.10 -4.61 2.79
N VAL A 488 -9.46 -3.73 1.99
CA VAL A 488 -8.10 -3.93 1.47
C VAL A 488 -7.10 -3.42 2.52
N GLU A 489 -6.99 -4.17 3.62
CA GLU A 489 -6.34 -3.72 4.87
C GLU A 489 -4.85 -3.33 4.73
N GLN A 490 -4.18 -3.88 3.71
CA GLN A 490 -2.78 -3.61 3.39
C GLN A 490 -2.54 -2.22 2.76
N ILE A 491 -3.59 -1.45 2.47
CA ILE A 491 -3.44 -0.04 2.09
C ILE A 491 -3.07 0.78 3.33
N THR A 492 -1.85 1.30 3.35
CA THR A 492 -1.27 2.00 4.51
C THR A 492 -1.42 3.51 4.43
N ASP A 493 -1.62 4.06 3.21
CA ASP A 493 -1.65 5.50 2.97
C ASP A 493 -2.77 5.94 2.01
N SER A 494 -3.38 7.09 2.28
CA SER A 494 -4.41 7.70 1.41
C SER A 494 -3.87 8.12 0.03
N GLU A 495 -2.57 8.38 -0.09
CA GLU A 495 -1.92 8.68 -1.36
C GLU A 495 -1.78 7.42 -2.24
N GLN A 496 -1.79 6.21 -1.66
CA GLN A 496 -1.96 4.97 -2.43
C GLN A 496 -3.36 4.89 -3.03
N VAL A 497 -4.40 5.18 -2.23
CA VAL A 497 -5.79 5.24 -2.72
C VAL A 497 -5.94 6.28 -3.84
N THR A 498 -5.26 7.42 -3.70
CA THR A 498 -5.22 8.43 -4.75
C THR A 498 -4.57 7.88 -6.02
N ALA A 499 -3.43 7.19 -5.90
CA ALA A 499 -2.74 6.54 -7.02
C ALA A 499 -3.61 5.46 -7.70
N LEU A 500 -4.32 4.64 -6.93
CA LEU A 500 -5.28 3.65 -7.44
C LEU A 500 -6.38 4.32 -8.29
N GLY A 501 -6.92 5.46 -7.85
CA GLY A 501 -7.84 6.27 -8.65
C GLY A 501 -7.25 6.72 -9.99
N TYR A 502 -5.98 7.15 -9.98
CA TYR A 502 -5.27 7.52 -11.19
C TYR A 502 -4.96 6.30 -12.08
N CYS A 503 -4.71 5.12 -11.53
CA CYS A 503 -4.60 3.87 -12.30
C CYS A 503 -5.90 3.56 -13.05
N VAL A 504 -7.05 3.60 -12.36
CA VAL A 504 -8.36 3.38 -12.98
C VAL A 504 -8.63 4.42 -14.06
N LYS A 505 -8.38 5.71 -13.77
CA LYS A 505 -8.55 6.81 -14.73
C LYS A 505 -7.68 6.62 -15.98
N TYR A 506 -6.40 6.28 -15.80
CA TYR A 506 -5.48 6.07 -16.91
C TYR A 506 -5.90 4.86 -17.76
N ALA A 507 -6.22 3.74 -17.11
CA ALA A 507 -6.68 2.54 -17.79
C ALA A 507 -7.97 2.79 -18.60
N GLN A 508 -8.97 3.45 -18.00
CA GLN A 508 -10.22 3.79 -18.68
C GLN A 508 -10.01 4.65 -19.93
N ARG A 509 -8.98 5.49 -19.95
CA ARG A 509 -8.67 6.35 -21.10
C ARG A 509 -7.91 5.62 -22.20
N HIS A 510 -6.99 4.73 -21.83
CA HIS A 510 -5.95 4.26 -22.76
C HIS A 510 -5.87 2.75 -22.93
N LEU A 511 -6.28 1.97 -21.93
CA LEU A 511 -5.98 0.53 -21.86
C LEU A 511 -7.20 -0.37 -21.99
N LEU A 512 -8.36 0.06 -21.48
CA LEU A 512 -9.59 -0.75 -21.45
C LEU A 512 -10.29 -0.74 -22.81
N ASP A 513 -9.97 -1.70 -23.68
CA ASP A 513 -10.51 -1.80 -25.04
C ASP A 513 -11.41 -3.02 -25.27
N GLY A 514 -11.64 -3.85 -24.24
CA GLY A 514 -12.42 -5.08 -24.33
C GLY A 514 -11.67 -6.26 -24.97
N THR A 515 -10.39 -6.09 -25.30
CA THR A 515 -9.57 -7.16 -25.91
C THR A 515 -8.48 -7.65 -24.96
N ARG A 516 -7.87 -6.74 -24.20
CA ARG A 516 -6.86 -7.04 -23.19
C ARG A 516 -7.46 -7.61 -21.92
N THR A 517 -6.80 -8.59 -21.31
CA THR A 517 -7.20 -9.08 -19.99
C THR A 517 -6.87 -8.07 -18.90
N LEU A 518 -7.50 -8.18 -17.73
CA LEU A 518 -7.14 -7.33 -16.59
C LEU A 518 -5.66 -7.50 -16.21
N GLN A 519 -5.12 -8.72 -16.31
CA GLN A 519 -3.70 -8.97 -16.07
C GLN A 519 -2.79 -8.16 -17.00
N GLU A 520 -3.12 -8.09 -18.29
CA GLU A 520 -2.39 -7.27 -19.26
C GLU A 520 -2.52 -5.77 -18.96
N VAL A 521 -3.72 -5.32 -18.60
CA VAL A 521 -3.96 -3.91 -18.23
C VAL A 521 -3.12 -3.52 -17.01
N VAL A 522 -3.10 -4.33 -15.95
CA VAL A 522 -2.31 -4.05 -14.75
C VAL A 522 -0.82 -4.08 -15.06
N ALA A 523 -0.34 -5.05 -15.84
CA ALA A 523 1.07 -5.11 -16.26
C ALA A 523 1.49 -3.84 -17.04
N MET A 524 0.64 -3.32 -17.92
CA MET A 524 0.90 -2.08 -18.65
C MET A 524 0.93 -0.84 -17.74
N LEU A 525 0.08 -0.80 -16.70
CA LEU A 525 0.13 0.26 -15.69
C LEU A 525 1.44 0.22 -14.91
N GLU A 526 1.89 -0.96 -14.49
CA GLU A 526 3.16 -1.15 -13.79
C GLU A 526 4.35 -0.75 -14.66
N GLU A 527 4.36 -1.18 -15.92
CA GLU A 527 5.39 -0.83 -16.89
C GLU A 527 5.48 0.69 -17.07
N LYS A 528 4.33 1.37 -17.16
CA LYS A 528 4.30 2.83 -17.25
C LYS A 528 4.89 3.50 -16.01
N ILE A 529 4.51 3.05 -14.82
CA ILE A 529 5.02 3.60 -13.56
C ILE A 529 6.53 3.39 -13.47
N GLU A 530 7.03 2.22 -13.86
CA GLU A 530 8.46 1.89 -13.80
C GLU A 530 9.30 2.66 -14.82
N LYS A 531 8.82 2.79 -16.07
CA LYS A 531 9.58 3.45 -17.14
C LYS A 531 9.55 4.97 -17.08
N GLU A 532 8.46 5.55 -16.59
CA GLU A 532 8.28 7.01 -16.55
C GLU A 532 8.32 7.56 -15.13
N SER A 533 7.30 7.27 -14.33
CA SER A 533 7.21 7.50 -12.87
C SER A 533 5.75 7.40 -12.42
N LEU A 534 5.52 7.33 -11.11
CA LEU A 534 4.18 7.45 -10.52
C LEU A 534 3.42 8.72 -10.96
N ALA A 535 4.13 9.85 -11.11
CA ALA A 535 3.53 11.13 -11.54
C ALA A 535 3.00 11.08 -12.98
N ALA A 536 3.48 10.17 -13.82
CA ALA A 536 3.05 10.04 -15.21
C ALA A 536 1.57 9.65 -15.35
N LEU A 537 1.00 8.99 -14.32
CA LEU A 537 -0.43 8.67 -14.29
C LEU A 537 -1.33 9.91 -14.27
N CYS A 538 -0.82 11.07 -13.84
CA CYS A 538 -1.60 12.31 -13.81
C CYS A 538 -1.82 12.93 -15.20
N GLU A 539 -1.04 12.52 -16.21
CA GLU A 539 -1.08 13.06 -17.58
C GLU A 539 -0.95 14.59 -17.64
N SER A 540 -0.28 15.18 -16.64
CA SER A 540 -0.14 16.63 -16.49
C SER A 540 1.11 16.95 -15.70
N THR A 541 1.92 17.87 -16.22
CA THR A 541 3.10 18.40 -15.52
C THR A 541 2.74 19.46 -14.48
N SER A 542 1.65 20.20 -14.68
CA SER A 542 1.20 21.28 -13.78
C SER A 542 0.17 20.85 -12.72
N SER A 543 -0.34 19.63 -12.79
CA SER A 543 -1.40 19.11 -11.91
C SER A 543 -1.07 17.73 -11.37
N VAL A 544 0.21 17.47 -11.07
CA VAL A 544 0.62 16.24 -10.40
C VAL A 544 -0.01 16.22 -9.01
N ALA A 545 -0.72 15.15 -8.68
CA ALA A 545 -1.27 14.92 -7.35
C ALA A 545 -0.21 14.31 -6.41
N SER A 546 -0.44 14.37 -5.11
CA SER A 546 0.33 13.59 -4.14
C SER A 546 -0.10 12.12 -4.24
N LEU A 547 0.83 11.28 -4.66
CA LEU A 547 0.62 9.86 -4.92
C LEU A 547 1.67 9.06 -4.14
N ALA A 548 1.29 7.89 -3.65
CA ALA A 548 2.19 6.88 -3.12
C ALA A 548 1.98 5.59 -3.92
N ARG A 549 3.06 4.84 -4.21
CA ARG A 549 2.99 3.67 -5.09
C ARG A 549 2.13 2.57 -4.46
N PRO A 550 1.01 2.16 -5.10
CA PRO A 550 0.29 0.97 -4.70
C PRO A 550 1.02 -0.28 -5.18
N ARG A 551 0.78 -1.42 -4.53
CA ARG A 551 1.23 -2.72 -5.01
C ARG A 551 0.37 -3.20 -6.17
N THR A 552 0.91 -4.12 -6.97
CA THR A 552 0.19 -4.81 -8.05
C THR A 552 -1.15 -5.37 -7.55
N GLN A 553 -1.13 -6.06 -6.41
CA GLN A 553 -2.32 -6.69 -5.81
C GLN A 553 -3.39 -5.67 -5.43
N GLU A 554 -2.99 -4.46 -5.01
CA GLU A 554 -3.92 -3.38 -4.67
C GLU A 554 -4.53 -2.74 -5.92
N ILE A 555 -3.80 -2.71 -7.05
CA ILE A 555 -4.34 -2.27 -8.35
C ILE A 555 -5.44 -3.24 -8.79
N PHE A 556 -5.19 -4.56 -8.77
CA PHE A 556 -6.21 -5.58 -9.03
C PHE A 556 -7.43 -5.39 -8.11
N ALA A 557 -7.20 -5.36 -6.80
CA ALA A 557 -8.26 -5.19 -5.80
C ALA A 557 -9.13 -3.94 -6.03
N CYS A 558 -8.54 -2.85 -6.54
CA CYS A 558 -9.25 -1.64 -6.89
C CYS A 558 -10.16 -1.81 -8.12
N PHE A 559 -9.69 -2.49 -9.17
CA PHE A 559 -10.54 -2.82 -10.32
C PHE A 559 -11.66 -3.79 -9.93
N ASP A 560 -11.35 -4.79 -9.11
CA ASP A 560 -12.30 -5.81 -8.67
C ASP A 560 -13.45 -5.26 -7.81
N ARG A 561 -13.23 -4.14 -7.13
CA ARG A 561 -14.24 -3.42 -6.34
C ARG A 561 -14.90 -2.27 -7.10
N TYR A 562 -14.53 -2.04 -8.36
CA TYR A 562 -15.11 -0.98 -9.17
C TYR A 562 -16.45 -1.41 -9.78
N ARG A 563 -17.55 -0.93 -9.19
CA ARG A 563 -18.92 -1.16 -9.68
C ARG A 563 -19.17 -0.64 -11.11
N GLY A 564 -18.39 0.31 -11.60
CA GLY A 564 -18.47 0.78 -12.99
C GLY A 564 -17.71 -0.08 -14.00
N LEU A 565 -16.93 -1.07 -13.56
CA LEU A 565 -16.13 -1.91 -14.45
C LEU A 565 -17.04 -2.66 -15.44
N LYS A 566 -16.71 -2.58 -16.72
CA LYS A 566 -17.40 -3.29 -17.81
C LYS A 566 -16.46 -4.35 -18.37
N LEU A 567 -16.96 -5.57 -18.54
CA LEU A 567 -16.23 -6.76 -19.00
C LEU A 567 -16.93 -7.41 -20.21
#